data_AF-A0A507E4E4-F1
#
_entry.id   AF-A0A507E4E4-F1
#
_cell.length_a   1.000
_cell.length_b   1.000
_cell.length_c   1.000
_cell.angle_alpha   90.00
_cell.angle_beta   90.00
_cell.angle_gamma   90.00
#
_symmetry.space_group_name_H-M   'P 1'
#
loop_
_entity.id
_entity.type
_entity.pdbx_description
1 polymer ?
#
loop_
_entity_poly.entity_id
_entity_poly.type
_entity_poly.pdbx_seq_one_letter_code
_entity_poly.pdbx_strand_id
1 'polypeptide(L)'
;MSARVIPIEIVSDTICPWYDLIIDEFACITTAIFNGVLVRCFVGKRRLEKAIATAKNRNLPLEFKIKFKPFQLDPTLPKEGVSKIKRYEAKFGPGRIQQMIPHMQVVGAAEGIRFSYDGLIASTIDSHRVLEYALQKGVQLELVEELFKDYFERNKNIGDDEVLADAAARVGLDKQEVLAYLKTDQGKHEVEEQIESAYRRRITGVPHFRINGTYSLGGAQDPEAFLEIFEALAKQ
;
A
#
# COMPACT_ATOMS: atom_id res chain seq x y z
N MET A 1 20.90 -19.20 -17.90
CA MET A 1 19.59 -18.61 -18.28
C MET A 1 19.50 -17.25 -17.61
N SER A 2 18.94 -16.24 -18.27
CA SER A 2 18.58 -14.98 -17.58
C SER A 2 17.32 -15.22 -16.75
N ALA A 3 17.18 -14.54 -15.61
CA ALA A 3 15.90 -14.44 -14.93
C ALA A 3 14.94 -13.58 -15.78
N ARG A 4 13.63 -13.85 -15.68
CA ARG A 4 12.59 -12.99 -16.25
C ARG A 4 12.14 -11.99 -15.19
N VAL A 5 12.11 -10.70 -15.53
CA VAL A 5 11.57 -9.65 -14.67
C VAL A 5 10.04 -9.74 -14.66
N ILE A 6 9.47 -9.87 -13.47
CA ILE A 6 8.04 -9.83 -13.20
C ILE A 6 7.72 -8.53 -12.43
N PRO A 7 7.06 -7.55 -13.06
CA PRO A 7 6.53 -6.40 -12.34
C PRO A 7 5.31 -6.83 -11.50
N ILE A 8 5.29 -6.42 -10.24
CA ILE A 8 4.17 -6.56 -9.31
C ILE A 8 3.76 -5.17 -8.84
N GLU A 9 2.59 -4.73 -9.30
CA GLU A 9 1.96 -3.50 -8.84
C GLU A 9 1.00 -3.83 -7.69
N ILE A 10 1.34 -3.37 -6.48
CA ILE A 10 0.49 -3.50 -5.30
C ILE A 10 -0.35 -2.23 -5.19
N VAL A 11 -1.61 -2.27 -5.63
CA VAL A 11 -2.55 -1.21 -5.27
C VAL A 11 -2.76 -1.23 -3.77
N SER A 12 -2.14 -0.22 -3.18
CA SER A 12 -2.04 0.23 -1.82
C SER A 12 -1.34 1.57 -2.01
N ASP A 13 -2.06 2.62 -1.71
CA ASP A 13 -2.04 3.98 -2.26
C ASP A 13 -0.67 4.53 -2.83
N THR A 14 -0.54 4.78 -4.18
CA THR A 14 0.43 5.63 -4.99
C THR A 14 0.49 5.54 -6.59
N ILE A 15 -0.07 6.49 -7.41
CA ILE A 15 0.37 6.93 -8.80
C ILE A 15 0.12 6.17 -10.19
N CYS A 16 0.14 6.95 -11.32
CA CYS A 16 -0.26 6.92 -12.78
C CYS A 16 0.22 5.80 -13.79
N PRO A 17 0.20 5.96 -15.16
CA PRO A 17 -0.71 6.63 -16.15
C PRO A 17 -1.18 5.71 -17.33
N TRP A 18 -1.96 6.24 -18.30
CA TRP A 18 -1.54 6.42 -19.73
C TRP A 18 -2.69 6.51 -20.77
N TYR A 19 -2.67 7.61 -21.55
CA TYR A 19 -2.63 7.78 -23.03
C TYR A 19 -2.50 9.32 -23.21
N ASP A 20 -1.78 9.91 -24.17
CA ASP A 20 -1.30 9.45 -25.48
C ASP A 20 0.25 9.30 -25.60
N LEU A 21 0.73 9.12 -26.84
CA LEU A 21 2.07 8.69 -27.25
C LEU A 21 3.24 9.55 -26.72
N ILE A 22 4.26 8.87 -26.16
CA ILE A 22 5.64 8.86 -26.68
C ILE A 22 6.35 7.58 -26.17
N ILE A 23 7.45 7.20 -26.82
CA ILE A 23 8.12 5.88 -26.69
C ILE A 23 8.80 5.70 -25.32
N ASP A 24 8.30 4.80 -24.46
CA ASP A 24 9.02 3.60 -23.97
C ASP A 24 8.14 2.73 -23.02
N GLU A 25 8.71 1.67 -22.44
CA GLU A 25 8.01 0.48 -21.92
C GLU A 25 6.97 0.64 -20.77
N PHE A 26 5.73 0.22 -21.11
CA PHE A 26 4.63 -0.32 -20.27
C PHE A 26 3.84 0.57 -19.29
N ALA A 27 2.51 0.32 -19.29
CA ALA A 27 1.48 1.17 -18.69
C ALA A 27 0.63 0.50 -17.58
N CYS A 28 -0.08 1.34 -16.81
CA CYS A 28 -0.89 1.08 -15.59
C CYS A 28 -2.19 0.24 -15.83
N ILE A 29 -3.22 0.40 -14.96
CA ILE A 29 -4.69 0.32 -15.28
C ILE A 29 -5.64 -0.70 -14.51
N THR A 30 -5.34 -1.14 -13.26
CA THR A 30 -6.31 -1.18 -12.07
C THR A 30 -7.52 -2.19 -11.93
N THR A 31 -7.95 -2.55 -10.68
CA THR A 31 -8.97 -3.57 -10.17
C THR A 31 -9.10 -3.55 -8.58
N ALA A 32 -10.23 -3.66 -7.79
CA ALA A 32 -10.34 -3.93 -6.27
C ALA A 32 -11.71 -3.59 -5.51
N ILE A 33 -11.89 -3.92 -4.16
CA ILE A 33 -13.14 -3.71 -3.29
C ILE A 33 -13.01 -3.42 -1.71
N PHE A 34 -13.75 -2.40 -1.17
CA PHE A 34 -14.28 -1.88 0.17
C PHE A 34 -13.65 -1.93 1.60
N ASN A 35 -13.78 -0.78 2.32
CA ASN A 35 -13.45 -0.33 3.71
C ASN A 35 -13.41 -1.36 4.87
N GLY A 36 -12.39 -1.23 5.74
CA GLY A 36 -11.89 -2.27 6.67
C GLY A 36 -10.52 -2.81 6.24
N VAL A 37 -9.75 -1.95 5.56
CA VAL A 37 -8.85 -2.34 4.47
C VAL A 37 -7.38 -2.15 4.78
N LEU A 38 -7.01 -1.07 5.47
CA LEU A 38 -5.61 -0.73 5.71
C LEU A 38 -4.89 -1.90 6.43
N VAL A 39 -5.56 -2.54 7.39
CA VAL A 39 -5.16 -3.79 8.07
C VAL A 39 -4.84 -4.90 7.05
N ARG A 40 -5.72 -5.09 6.06
CA ARG A 40 -5.55 -6.07 4.97
C ARG A 40 -4.39 -5.71 4.05
N CYS A 41 -4.04 -4.43 3.87
CA CYS A 41 -2.88 -4.03 3.06
C CYS A 41 -1.57 -4.51 3.67
N PHE A 42 -1.39 -4.37 4.99
CA PHE A 42 -0.18 -4.86 5.67
C PHE A 42 -0.11 -6.39 5.69
N VAL A 43 -1.24 -7.07 5.97
CA VAL A 43 -1.38 -8.53 5.86
C VAL A 43 -1.08 -9.02 4.44
N GLY A 44 -1.60 -8.34 3.41
CA GLY A 44 -1.36 -8.66 2.01
C GLY A 44 0.11 -8.47 1.59
N LYS A 45 0.78 -7.41 2.07
CA LYS A 45 2.22 -7.21 1.90
C LYS A 45 3.01 -8.40 2.47
N ARG A 46 2.72 -8.80 3.72
CA ARG A 46 3.36 -9.97 4.37
C ARG A 46 3.12 -11.29 3.63
N ARG A 47 1.91 -11.52 3.12
CA ARG A 47 1.57 -12.74 2.36
C ARG A 47 2.26 -12.80 1.02
N LEU A 48 2.34 -11.68 0.30
CA LEU A 48 3.15 -11.55 -0.91
C LEU A 48 4.65 -11.74 -0.63
N GLU A 49 5.18 -11.15 0.46
CA GLU A 49 6.59 -11.34 0.88
C GLU A 49 6.90 -12.82 1.14
N LYS A 50 6.02 -13.54 1.86
CA LYS A 50 6.11 -14.99 2.08
C LYS A 50 6.08 -15.78 0.76
N ALA A 51 5.21 -15.41 -0.18
CA ALA A 51 5.13 -16.04 -1.50
C ALA A 51 6.40 -15.81 -2.35
N ILE A 52 6.93 -14.57 -2.37
CA ILE A 52 8.16 -14.22 -3.09
C ILE A 52 9.37 -14.92 -2.49
N ALA A 53 9.48 -14.98 -1.16
CA ALA A 53 10.53 -15.76 -0.49
C ALA A 53 10.43 -17.26 -0.85
N THR A 54 9.23 -17.81 -0.90
CA THR A 54 8.99 -19.21 -1.28
C THR A 54 9.33 -19.48 -2.75
N ALA A 55 9.00 -18.57 -3.67
CA ALA A 55 9.37 -18.64 -5.08
C ALA A 55 10.90 -18.61 -5.29
N LYS A 56 11.61 -17.74 -4.55
CA LYS A 56 13.08 -17.69 -4.52
C LYS A 56 13.68 -18.99 -3.97
N ASN A 57 13.15 -19.52 -2.87
CA ASN A 57 13.59 -20.80 -2.29
C ASN A 57 13.32 -22.01 -3.22
N ARG A 58 12.26 -21.96 -4.04
CA ARG A 58 11.98 -22.93 -5.13
C ARG A 58 12.86 -22.72 -6.37
N ASN A 59 13.73 -21.71 -6.38
CA ASN A 59 14.55 -21.30 -7.53
C ASN A 59 13.74 -21.06 -8.82
N LEU A 60 12.52 -20.49 -8.70
CA LEU A 60 11.79 -20.04 -9.88
C LEU A 60 12.60 -18.93 -10.59
N PRO A 61 12.72 -18.93 -11.93
CA PRO A 61 13.60 -18.04 -12.69
C PRO A 61 13.03 -16.61 -12.83
N LEU A 62 12.56 -16.03 -11.73
CA LEU A 62 11.80 -14.79 -11.65
C LEU A 62 12.54 -13.73 -10.82
N GLU A 63 12.70 -12.53 -11.38
CA GLU A 63 13.07 -11.33 -10.64
C GLU A 63 11.80 -10.54 -10.32
N PHE A 64 11.66 -10.04 -9.08
CA PHE A 64 10.44 -9.37 -8.61
C PHE A 64 10.68 -7.87 -8.43
N LYS A 65 10.03 -7.03 -9.23
CA LYS A 65 10.03 -5.57 -9.07
C LYS A 65 8.69 -5.11 -8.54
N ILE A 66 8.68 -4.48 -7.37
CA ILE A 66 7.45 -4.09 -6.66
C ILE A 66 7.28 -2.57 -6.69
N LYS A 67 6.08 -2.09 -7.06
CA LYS A 67 5.66 -0.69 -6.90
C LYS A 67 4.29 -0.64 -6.21
N PHE A 68 4.10 0.32 -5.30
CA PHE A 68 2.81 0.63 -4.67
C PHE A 68 1.94 1.53 -5.59
N LYS A 69 0.60 1.47 -5.47
CA LYS A 69 -0.38 1.94 -6.49
C LYS A 69 -1.66 2.57 -5.91
N PRO A 70 -2.29 3.57 -6.57
CA PRO A 70 -3.17 4.59 -5.95
C PRO A 70 -4.51 4.09 -5.42
N PHE A 71 -4.86 4.50 -4.18
CA PHE A 71 -6.19 4.37 -3.62
C PHE A 71 -6.46 5.01 -2.23
N GLN A 72 -7.19 6.14 -2.20
CA GLN A 72 -7.87 6.58 -0.98
C GLN A 72 -9.22 5.87 -0.76
N LEU A 73 -9.41 5.38 0.47
CA LEU A 73 -10.65 4.77 0.95
C LEU A 73 -11.75 5.79 1.31
N ASP A 74 -11.35 7.02 1.62
CA ASP A 74 -12.16 8.01 2.32
C ASP A 74 -11.53 9.40 2.15
N PRO A 75 -11.75 10.09 1.01
CA PRO A 75 -11.21 11.42 0.76
C PRO A 75 -11.86 12.53 1.62
N THR A 76 -12.77 12.17 2.54
CA THR A 76 -13.44 13.13 3.45
C THR A 76 -12.71 13.32 4.78
N LEU A 77 -11.60 12.60 5.00
CA LEU A 77 -10.82 12.69 6.23
C LEU A 77 -10.00 13.99 6.29
N PRO A 78 -9.98 14.70 7.44
CA PRO A 78 -9.12 15.87 7.65
C PRO A 78 -7.64 15.48 7.82
N LYS A 79 -6.70 16.42 7.67
CA LYS A 79 -5.24 16.18 7.85
C LYS A 79 -4.87 15.98 9.31
N GLU A 80 -5.54 16.73 10.18
CA GLU A 80 -5.49 16.64 11.65
C GLU A 80 -5.98 15.28 12.16
N GLY A 81 -6.81 14.60 11.36
CA GLY A 81 -7.34 13.27 11.62
C GLY A 81 -8.50 13.21 12.63
N VAL A 82 -9.08 12.02 12.73
CA VAL A 82 -10.17 11.68 13.66
C VAL A 82 -9.86 10.40 14.43
N SER A 83 -10.41 10.26 15.64
CA SER A 83 -10.16 9.10 16.51
C SER A 83 -10.50 7.77 15.81
N LYS A 84 -9.50 6.88 15.73
CA LYS A 84 -9.55 5.58 15.04
C LYS A 84 -10.68 4.70 15.59
N ILE A 85 -10.72 4.53 16.92
CA ILE A 85 -11.77 3.73 17.58
C ILE A 85 -13.17 4.33 17.37
N LYS A 86 -13.37 5.64 17.57
CA LYS A 86 -14.68 6.29 17.40
C LYS A 86 -15.22 6.18 15.98
N ARG A 87 -14.38 6.29 14.95
CA ARG A 87 -14.80 6.10 13.54
C ARG A 87 -15.21 4.65 13.28
N TYR A 88 -14.55 3.67 13.90
CA TYR A 88 -14.94 2.27 13.82
C TYR A 88 -16.25 1.98 14.57
N GLU A 89 -16.43 2.49 15.79
CA GLU A 89 -17.68 2.34 16.56
C GLU A 89 -18.89 2.94 15.82
N ALA A 90 -18.74 4.16 15.28
CA ALA A 90 -19.79 4.83 14.52
C ALA A 90 -20.16 4.08 13.21
N LYS A 91 -19.20 3.40 12.58
CA LYS A 91 -19.41 2.69 11.30
C LYS A 91 -19.91 1.25 11.45
N PHE A 92 -19.56 0.56 12.52
CA PHE A 92 -19.85 -0.88 12.69
C PHE A 92 -20.73 -1.21 13.91
N GLY A 93 -20.92 -0.27 14.82
CA GLY A 93 -21.57 -0.47 16.13
C GLY A 93 -20.56 -0.94 17.20
N PRO A 94 -20.60 -0.42 18.44
CA PRO A 94 -19.57 -0.66 19.45
C PRO A 94 -19.42 -2.15 19.82
N GLY A 95 -20.53 -2.87 20.02
CA GLY A 95 -20.50 -4.31 20.32
C GLY A 95 -19.88 -5.17 19.21
N ARG A 96 -20.01 -4.76 17.94
CA ARG A 96 -19.37 -5.45 16.81
C ARG A 96 -17.86 -5.20 16.77
N ILE A 97 -17.43 -3.99 17.12
CA ILE A 97 -16.00 -3.64 17.20
C ILE A 97 -15.29 -4.41 18.31
N GLN A 98 -15.92 -4.57 19.48
CA GLN A 98 -15.39 -5.38 20.58
C GLN A 98 -15.12 -6.84 20.19
N GLN A 99 -15.92 -7.42 19.29
CA GLN A 99 -15.69 -8.77 18.76
C GLN A 99 -14.69 -8.80 17.58
N MET A 100 -14.69 -7.76 16.74
CA MET A 100 -13.87 -7.71 15.52
C MET A 100 -12.38 -7.43 15.81
N ILE A 101 -12.06 -6.60 16.81
CA ILE A 101 -10.67 -6.24 17.13
C ILE A 101 -9.83 -7.47 17.53
N PRO A 102 -10.23 -8.31 18.50
CA PRO A 102 -9.42 -9.48 18.88
C PRO A 102 -9.17 -10.45 17.72
N HIS A 103 -10.18 -10.68 16.86
CA HIS A 103 -10.02 -11.54 15.69
C HIS A 103 -9.00 -10.96 14.69
N MET A 104 -9.05 -9.66 14.41
CA MET A 104 -8.06 -9.00 13.54
C MET A 104 -6.65 -8.97 14.15
N GLN A 105 -6.53 -8.89 15.49
CA GLN A 105 -5.24 -9.01 16.18
C GLN A 105 -4.63 -10.41 16.04
N VAL A 106 -5.44 -11.48 16.10
CA VAL A 106 -4.99 -12.85 15.81
C VAL A 106 -4.51 -13.00 14.36
N VAL A 107 -5.25 -12.43 13.40
CA VAL A 107 -4.83 -12.41 11.97
C VAL A 107 -3.52 -11.64 11.79
N GLY A 108 -3.34 -10.51 12.47
CA GLY A 108 -2.08 -9.76 12.46
C GLY A 108 -0.91 -10.55 13.04
N ALA A 109 -1.12 -11.22 14.19
CA ALA A 109 -0.07 -12.00 14.85
C ALA A 109 0.48 -13.13 13.98
N ALA A 110 -0.36 -13.80 13.17
CA ALA A 110 0.05 -14.82 12.20
C ALA A 110 0.93 -14.27 11.04
N GLU A 111 0.90 -12.96 10.83
CA GLU A 111 1.73 -12.23 9.87
C GLU A 111 2.86 -11.41 10.53
N GLY A 112 3.04 -11.53 11.84
CA GLY A 112 4.03 -10.78 12.61
C GLY A 112 3.70 -9.30 12.84
N ILE A 113 2.42 -8.92 12.83
CA ILE A 113 1.93 -7.54 12.97
C ILE A 113 1.14 -7.39 14.28
N ARG A 114 1.50 -6.41 15.12
CA ARG A 114 0.77 -6.12 16.37
C ARG A 114 -0.20 -4.95 16.21
N PHE A 115 -1.38 -5.23 15.66
CA PHE A 115 -2.40 -4.21 15.42
C PHE A 115 -2.92 -3.56 16.72
N SER A 116 -2.72 -2.24 16.83
CA SER A 116 -3.44 -1.35 17.76
C SER A 116 -4.52 -0.55 17.02
N TYR A 117 -5.62 -0.34 17.73
CA TYR A 117 -6.84 0.33 17.26
C TYR A 117 -7.00 1.75 17.85
N ASP A 118 -5.94 2.24 18.48
CA ASP A 118 -5.84 3.57 19.10
C ASP A 118 -5.29 4.62 18.12
N GLY A 119 -5.15 5.87 18.58
CA GLY A 119 -4.66 6.97 17.74
C GLY A 119 -5.69 7.49 16.74
N LEU A 120 -5.21 8.00 15.61
CA LEU A 120 -5.99 8.76 14.63
C LEU A 120 -6.04 8.09 13.24
N ILE A 121 -6.99 8.51 12.41
CA ILE A 121 -7.04 8.28 10.96
C ILE A 121 -7.22 9.65 10.29
N ALA A 122 -6.32 10.01 9.38
CA ALA A 122 -6.34 11.28 8.65
C ALA A 122 -6.42 11.06 7.14
N SER A 123 -6.49 12.16 6.38
CA SER A 123 -6.16 12.12 4.95
C SER A 123 -4.77 11.54 4.74
N THR A 124 -4.63 10.73 3.71
CA THR A 124 -3.38 10.05 3.37
C THR A 124 -2.64 10.70 2.18
N ILE A 125 -3.19 11.76 1.55
CA ILE A 125 -2.62 12.39 0.34
C ILE A 125 -1.10 12.64 0.50
N ASP A 126 -0.71 13.28 1.59
CA ASP A 126 0.68 13.61 1.88
C ASP A 126 1.55 12.37 2.12
N SER A 127 1.00 11.29 2.67
CA SER A 127 1.68 10.00 2.75
C SER A 127 2.08 9.47 1.36
N HIS A 128 1.28 9.73 0.33
CA HIS A 128 1.50 9.23 -1.04
C HIS A 128 2.44 10.10 -1.86
N ARG A 129 2.38 11.40 -1.61
CA ARG A 129 3.38 12.35 -2.11
C ARG A 129 4.77 11.91 -1.65
N VAL A 130 4.95 11.62 -0.34
CA VAL A 130 6.24 11.15 0.19
C VAL A 130 6.58 9.72 -0.24
N LEU A 131 5.61 8.82 -0.42
CA LEU A 131 5.87 7.47 -0.94
C LEU A 131 6.33 7.44 -2.41
N GLU A 132 5.94 8.41 -3.25
CA GLU A 132 6.43 8.52 -4.63
C GLU A 132 7.73 9.31 -4.72
N TYR A 133 7.90 10.29 -3.84
CA TYR A 133 9.22 10.87 -3.61
C TYR A 133 10.25 9.79 -3.22
N ALA A 134 9.88 8.87 -2.32
CA ALA A 134 10.68 7.72 -1.95
C ALA A 134 10.91 6.73 -3.10
N LEU A 135 9.97 6.57 -4.03
CA LEU A 135 10.15 5.74 -5.22
C LEU A 135 11.21 6.30 -6.17
N GLN A 136 11.20 7.61 -6.41
CA GLN A 136 12.22 8.28 -7.25
C GLN A 136 13.64 8.12 -6.67
N LYS A 137 13.74 7.83 -5.37
CA LYS A 137 14.98 7.57 -4.63
C LYS A 137 15.23 6.06 -4.37
N GLY A 138 14.35 5.18 -4.83
CA GLY A 138 14.50 3.71 -4.75
C GLY A 138 14.11 3.05 -3.41
N VAL A 139 13.51 3.78 -2.46
CA VAL A 139 13.25 3.34 -1.07
C VAL A 139 11.76 3.29 -0.68
N GLN A 140 10.86 3.12 -1.67
CA GLN A 140 9.40 3.10 -1.44
C GLN A 140 8.96 1.92 -0.55
N LEU A 141 9.55 0.73 -0.72
CA LEU A 141 9.08 -0.50 -0.04
C LEU A 141 9.37 -0.47 1.47
N GLU A 142 10.53 0.11 1.80
CA GLU A 142 11.02 0.41 3.13
C GLU A 142 10.14 1.47 3.79
N LEU A 143 9.76 2.53 3.05
CA LEU A 143 8.90 3.57 3.59
C LEU A 143 7.46 3.07 3.84
N VAL A 144 6.90 2.24 2.95
CA VAL A 144 5.59 1.61 3.20
C VAL A 144 5.62 0.79 4.49
N GLU A 145 6.68 0.00 4.70
CA GLU A 145 6.87 -0.81 5.90
C GLU A 145 6.93 0.07 7.17
N GLU A 146 7.63 1.21 7.13
CA GLU A 146 7.73 2.12 8.28
C GLU A 146 6.46 2.95 8.53
N LEU A 147 5.72 3.35 7.49
CA LEU A 147 4.42 4.01 7.62
C LEU A 147 3.34 3.04 8.14
N PHE A 148 3.35 1.78 7.71
CA PHE A 148 2.47 0.76 8.27
C PHE A 148 2.78 0.53 9.77
N LYS A 149 4.05 0.43 10.19
CA LYS A 149 4.37 0.34 11.62
C LYS A 149 3.96 1.59 12.40
N ASP A 150 4.19 2.79 11.85
CA ASP A 150 3.80 4.05 12.50
C ASP A 150 2.28 4.14 12.71
N TYR A 151 1.46 3.72 11.74
CA TYR A 151 -0.01 3.74 11.85
C TYR A 151 -0.60 2.58 12.67
N PHE A 152 -0.06 1.35 12.56
CA PHE A 152 -0.64 0.15 13.17
C PHE A 152 -0.06 -0.26 14.51
N GLU A 153 1.25 -0.11 14.71
CA GLU A 153 1.93 -0.58 15.92
C GLU A 153 2.31 0.56 16.87
N ARG A 154 2.51 1.77 16.35
CA ARG A 154 3.03 2.93 17.10
C ARG A 154 2.01 4.09 17.22
N ASN A 155 0.80 3.94 16.65
CA ASN A 155 -0.34 4.86 16.75
C ASN A 155 -0.12 6.32 16.34
N LYS A 156 0.87 6.59 15.47
CA LYS A 156 1.11 7.93 14.94
C LYS A 156 0.08 8.30 13.87
N ASN A 157 -0.14 9.61 13.67
CA ASN A 157 -0.88 10.11 12.52
C ASN A 157 0.02 10.11 11.28
N ILE A 158 -0.31 9.31 10.26
CA ILE A 158 0.44 9.32 8.98
C ILE A 158 0.01 10.44 8.01
N GLY A 159 -0.94 11.29 8.40
CA GLY A 159 -1.21 12.58 7.76
C GLY A 159 -0.44 13.76 8.38
N ASP A 160 0.42 13.51 9.38
CA ASP A 160 1.24 14.55 10.01
C ASP A 160 2.62 14.67 9.33
N ASP A 161 3.06 15.90 9.04
CA ASP A 161 4.26 16.16 8.24
C ASP A 161 5.57 15.79 8.96
N GLU A 162 5.63 15.96 10.29
CA GLU A 162 6.80 15.56 11.08
C GLU A 162 6.88 14.03 11.21
N VAL A 163 5.73 13.35 11.35
CA VAL A 163 5.65 11.88 11.32
C VAL A 163 6.10 11.31 9.97
N LEU A 164 5.64 11.91 8.87
CA LEU A 164 6.02 11.51 7.51
C LEU A 164 7.52 11.71 7.26
N ALA A 165 8.05 12.87 7.67
CA ALA A 165 9.47 13.16 7.51
C ALA A 165 10.36 12.30 8.42
N ASP A 166 9.92 11.99 9.65
CA ASP A 166 10.57 11.00 10.51
C ASP A 166 10.57 9.59 9.91
N ALA A 167 9.50 9.20 9.19
CA ALA A 167 9.43 7.91 8.51
C ALA A 167 10.37 7.86 7.31
N ALA A 168 10.41 8.93 6.52
CA ALA A 168 11.35 9.10 5.41
C ALA A 168 12.82 9.07 5.88
N ALA A 169 13.14 9.71 7.01
CA ALA A 169 14.48 9.72 7.59
C ALA A 169 14.96 8.31 7.99
N ARG A 170 14.06 7.45 8.50
CA ARG A 170 14.39 6.06 8.87
C ARG A 170 14.70 5.16 7.68
N VAL A 171 14.46 5.61 6.44
CA VAL A 171 14.79 4.89 5.20
C VAL A 171 15.84 5.61 4.34
N GLY A 172 16.54 6.61 4.91
CA GLY A 172 17.68 7.28 4.27
C GLY A 172 17.35 8.51 3.42
N LEU A 173 16.13 9.04 3.50
CA LEU A 173 15.78 10.33 2.90
C LEU A 173 16.11 11.49 3.84
N ASP A 174 16.38 12.70 3.32
CA ASP A 174 16.62 13.86 4.17
C ASP A 174 15.30 14.38 4.78
N LYS A 175 15.29 14.55 6.11
CA LYS A 175 14.09 14.99 6.84
C LYS A 175 13.66 16.41 6.44
N GLN A 176 14.61 17.33 6.26
CA GLN A 176 14.31 18.73 5.95
C GLN A 176 13.88 18.90 4.50
N GLU A 177 14.45 18.13 3.57
CA GLU A 177 14.00 18.04 2.17
C GLU A 177 12.53 17.57 2.10
N VAL A 178 12.16 16.53 2.85
CA VAL A 178 10.78 16.02 2.91
C VAL A 178 9.83 17.02 3.58
N LEU A 179 10.25 17.68 4.67
CA LEU A 179 9.46 18.76 5.30
C LEU A 179 9.29 19.98 4.38
N ALA A 180 10.27 20.30 3.54
CA ALA A 180 10.18 21.39 2.57
C ALA A 180 9.23 21.03 1.42
N TYR A 181 9.33 19.80 0.90
CA TYR A 181 8.42 19.26 -0.12
C TYR A 181 6.96 19.24 0.36
N LEU A 182 6.69 18.76 1.58
CA LEU A 182 5.36 18.69 2.17
C LEU A 182 4.68 20.07 2.33
N LYS A 183 5.45 21.14 2.53
CA LYS A 183 4.97 22.54 2.61
C LYS A 183 4.55 23.14 1.26
N THR A 184 4.67 22.39 0.17
CA THR A 184 4.18 22.75 -1.17
C THR A 184 3.04 21.81 -1.59
N ASP A 185 2.39 22.08 -2.73
CA ASP A 185 1.49 21.13 -3.40
C ASP A 185 2.22 20.21 -4.43
N GLN A 186 3.57 20.19 -4.47
CA GLN A 186 4.32 19.38 -5.46
C GLN A 186 3.99 17.88 -5.33
N GLY A 187 3.72 17.19 -6.45
CA GLY A 187 3.36 15.76 -6.47
C GLY A 187 1.91 15.47 -6.03
N LYS A 188 1.16 16.47 -5.57
CA LYS A 188 -0.21 16.30 -5.06
C LYS A 188 -1.21 16.08 -6.17
N HIS A 189 -1.18 16.92 -7.20
CA HIS A 189 -2.08 16.79 -8.35
C HIS A 189 -1.90 15.43 -9.02
N GLU A 190 -0.65 14.98 -9.13
CA GLU A 190 -0.29 13.65 -9.60
C GLU A 190 -0.96 12.58 -8.71
N VAL A 191 -0.71 12.57 -7.40
CA VAL A 191 -1.38 11.63 -6.48
C VAL A 191 -2.91 11.63 -6.64
N GLU A 192 -3.54 12.80 -6.74
CA GLU A 192 -4.98 13.01 -6.89
C GLU A 192 -5.54 12.47 -8.23
N GLU A 193 -4.94 12.83 -9.38
CA GLU A 193 -5.29 12.31 -10.72
C GLU A 193 -5.40 10.78 -10.77
N GLN A 194 -4.66 10.13 -9.87
CA GLN A 194 -4.22 8.76 -9.95
C GLN A 194 -4.98 7.89 -8.95
N ILE A 195 -5.35 8.45 -7.79
CA ILE A 195 -6.50 8.02 -7.00
C ILE A 195 -7.77 8.08 -7.88
N GLU A 196 -7.97 9.18 -8.60
CA GLU A 196 -9.10 9.31 -9.53
C GLU A 196 -9.02 8.32 -10.71
N SER A 197 -7.82 8.05 -11.23
CA SER A 197 -7.64 6.99 -12.22
C SER A 197 -7.89 5.59 -11.63
N ALA A 198 -7.67 5.39 -10.34
CA ALA A 198 -8.08 4.18 -9.64
C ALA A 198 -9.62 4.05 -9.70
N TYR A 199 -10.36 5.07 -9.23
CA TYR A 199 -11.82 5.07 -9.26
C TYR A 199 -12.38 4.87 -10.69
N ARG A 200 -11.87 5.59 -11.70
CA ARG A 200 -12.38 5.54 -13.09
C ARG A 200 -12.45 4.13 -13.68
N ARG A 201 -11.44 3.30 -13.39
CA ARG A 201 -11.34 1.93 -13.91
C ARG A 201 -12.10 0.92 -13.03
N ARG A 202 -12.80 1.43 -11.99
CA ARG A 202 -13.61 0.75 -10.96
C ARG A 202 -12.83 0.16 -9.77
N ILE A 203 -11.68 0.73 -9.39
CA ILE A 203 -11.08 0.36 -8.10
C ILE A 203 -11.98 0.87 -6.97
N THR A 204 -12.48 -0.06 -6.17
CA THR A 204 -13.35 0.23 -5.04
C THR A 204 -12.77 -0.19 -3.69
N GLY A 205 -11.49 -0.60 -3.61
CA GLY A 205 -10.78 -0.92 -2.36
C GLY A 205 -9.31 -1.34 -2.53
N VAL A 206 -8.71 -1.95 -1.51
CA VAL A 206 -7.33 -2.47 -1.51
C VAL A 206 -7.16 -3.59 -0.43
N PRO A 207 -6.03 -4.32 -0.32
CA PRO A 207 -4.97 -4.43 -1.33
C PRO A 207 -5.51 -5.05 -2.61
N HIS A 208 -4.86 -4.73 -3.72
CA HIS A 208 -5.08 -5.44 -4.97
C HIS A 208 -3.79 -5.50 -5.77
N PHE A 209 -3.49 -6.66 -6.32
CA PHE A 209 -2.22 -6.96 -6.96
C PHE A 209 -2.44 -7.12 -8.45
N ARG A 210 -1.69 -6.37 -9.27
CA ARG A 210 -1.54 -6.66 -10.70
C ARG A 210 -0.15 -7.24 -10.92
N ILE A 211 -0.08 -8.44 -11.49
CA ILE A 211 1.16 -9.22 -11.62
C ILE A 211 1.40 -9.47 -13.12
N ASN A 212 2.59 -9.10 -13.59
CA ASN A 212 2.99 -9.15 -15.01
C ASN A 212 2.02 -8.44 -15.98
N GLY A 213 1.28 -7.44 -15.50
CA GLY A 213 0.23 -6.73 -16.26
C GLY A 213 -1.04 -7.53 -16.55
N THR A 214 -0.99 -8.87 -16.53
CA THR A 214 -2.05 -9.78 -16.97
C THR A 214 -2.87 -10.42 -15.85
N TYR A 215 -2.24 -10.73 -14.71
CA TYR A 215 -2.93 -11.36 -13.57
C TYR A 215 -3.41 -10.31 -12.57
N SER A 216 -4.56 -10.56 -11.94
CA SER A 216 -5.26 -9.63 -11.04
C SER A 216 -5.76 -10.38 -9.80
N LEU A 217 -5.35 -9.95 -8.59
CA LEU A 217 -5.83 -10.51 -7.32
C LEU A 217 -6.36 -9.40 -6.41
N GLY A 218 -7.63 -9.49 -6.00
CA GLY A 218 -8.23 -8.59 -5.02
C GLY A 218 -8.21 -9.15 -3.60
N GLY A 219 -7.89 -8.31 -2.61
CA GLY A 219 -7.85 -8.69 -1.20
C GLY A 219 -6.53 -9.33 -0.78
N ALA A 220 -6.40 -9.58 0.53
CA ALA A 220 -5.17 -10.12 1.13
C ALA A 220 -5.12 -11.66 1.03
N GLN A 221 -5.07 -12.15 -0.20
CA GLN A 221 -5.03 -13.58 -0.53
C GLN A 221 -3.89 -14.31 0.17
N ASP A 222 -4.07 -15.60 0.47
CA ASP A 222 -3.03 -16.43 1.07
C ASP A 222 -1.83 -16.62 0.12
N PRO A 223 -0.61 -16.88 0.63
CA PRO A 223 0.62 -16.97 -0.18
C PRO A 223 0.54 -17.94 -1.38
N GLU A 224 -0.26 -18.99 -1.25
CA GLU A 224 -0.49 -20.03 -2.25
C GLU A 224 -1.06 -19.46 -3.55
N ALA A 225 -2.02 -18.53 -3.47
CA ALA A 225 -2.64 -17.91 -4.65
C ALA A 225 -1.65 -17.04 -5.46
N PHE A 226 -0.63 -16.48 -4.79
CA PHE A 226 0.48 -15.81 -5.47
C PHE A 226 1.46 -16.82 -6.08
N LEU A 227 1.74 -17.93 -5.39
CA LEU A 227 2.63 -18.98 -5.86
C LEU A 227 2.10 -19.68 -7.12
N GLU A 228 0.79 -19.93 -7.24
CA GLU A 228 0.18 -20.47 -8.46
C GLU A 228 0.45 -19.57 -9.67
N ILE A 229 0.32 -18.25 -9.51
CA ILE A 229 0.60 -17.25 -10.56
C ILE A 229 2.10 -17.23 -10.89
N PHE A 230 2.97 -17.25 -9.88
CA PHE A 230 4.42 -17.28 -10.09
C PHE A 230 4.87 -18.55 -10.82
N GLU A 231 4.32 -19.71 -10.46
CA GLU A 231 4.59 -20.96 -11.15
C GLU A 231 4.00 -21.03 -12.56
N ALA A 232 2.91 -20.31 -12.85
CA ALA A 232 2.41 -20.17 -14.21
C ALA A 232 3.32 -19.26 -15.07
N LEU A 233 3.80 -18.14 -14.50
CA LEU A 233 4.72 -17.20 -15.16
C LEU A 233 6.14 -17.76 -15.36
N ALA A 234 6.57 -18.69 -14.50
CA ALA A 234 7.85 -19.39 -14.59
C ALA A 234 7.91 -20.48 -15.68
N LYS A 235 6.76 -20.86 -16.27
CA LYS A 235 6.63 -21.89 -17.31
C LYS A 235 6.44 -21.31 -18.72
N GLN A 236 6.25 -19.99 -18.83
CA GLN A 236 6.16 -19.21 -20.07
C GLN A 236 7.56 -18.81 -20.57
#